data_AF-A0A7E6F5G1-F1
#
_entry.id   AF-A0A7E6F5G1-F1
#
_cell.length_a   1.000
_cell.length_b   1.000
_cell.length_c   1.000
_cell.angle_alpha   90.00
_cell.angle_beta   90.00
_cell.angle_gamma   90.00
#
_symmetry.space_group_name_H-M   'P 1'
#
loop_
_entity.id
_entity.type
_entity.pdbx_description
1 polymer ?
#
loop_
_entity_poly.entity_id
_entity_poly.type
_entity_poly.pdbx_seq_one_letter_code
_entity_poly.pdbx_strand_id
1 'polypeptide(L)'
;MTPPKLGIKIVLWKHLDPDQSQALKDALTLQNVKVILAEIFNLTNVEDLREAILLSLYTYTLQYARDEDFTIEKLSAYFSIVKDSHEYCTETSFMNLDETFAFFKDLLLCHSVYCPPHSAELFTLNEVRKMSFHMINTYFRHFKLYKYAFTPQVQLDLVLDYIGEPESMTDLVDPRISETKGSQVTDECIDKENELVKITEKEEAKKYLRKIIINVLQEKIREIKLSVKEKLKQSEEMVNNKLGSAGYRDDRKKSLKMNKHHRK
;
A
#
# COMPACT_ATOMS: atom_id res chain seq x y z
N MET A 1 -8.29 11.44 12.92
CA MET A 1 -7.06 11.65 13.71
C MET A 1 -5.91 11.75 12.73
N THR A 2 -5.31 12.92 12.57
CA THR A 2 -4.09 13.06 11.78
C THR A 2 -2.95 12.35 12.51
N PRO A 3 -2.18 11.48 11.86
CA PRO A 3 -1.04 10.83 12.51
C PRO A 3 -0.07 11.92 13.02
N PRO A 4 0.55 11.72 14.18
CA PRO A 4 1.51 12.67 14.71
C PRO A 4 2.61 12.88 13.68
N LYS A 5 2.90 14.14 13.35
CA LYS A 5 4.13 14.48 12.63
C LYS A 5 5.29 14.12 13.56
N LEU A 6 5.76 12.88 13.51
CA LEU A 6 7.04 12.47 14.08
C LEU A 6 8.07 13.38 13.43
N GLY A 7 8.49 14.42 14.15
CA GLY A 7 9.56 15.30 13.69
C GLY A 7 10.77 14.40 13.45
N ILE A 8 11.15 14.22 12.18
CA ILE A 8 12.25 13.34 11.82
C ILE A 8 13.51 13.92 12.47
N LYS A 9 14.04 13.19 13.44
CA LYS A 9 15.26 13.53 14.19
C LYS A 9 16.41 12.68 13.67
N ILE A 10 17.63 13.17 13.78
CA ILE A 10 18.84 12.42 13.45
C ILE A 10 18.90 11.17 14.36
N VAL A 11 18.96 10.00 13.75
CA VAL A 11 18.85 8.68 14.41
C VAL A 11 20.22 8.03 14.68
N LEU A 12 21.29 8.83 14.80
CA LEU A 12 22.64 8.32 15.07
C LEU A 12 22.75 7.87 16.54
N TRP A 13 23.25 6.66 16.79
CA TRP A 13 23.40 6.06 18.13
C TRP A 13 22.10 5.93 18.93
N LYS A 14 20.93 5.93 18.27
CA LYS A 14 19.63 5.85 18.97
C LYS A 14 19.39 4.48 19.61
N HIS A 15 19.68 3.41 18.86
CA HIS A 15 19.37 2.03 19.27
C HIS A 15 20.61 1.15 19.47
N LEU A 16 21.76 1.60 18.98
CA LEU A 16 23.04 0.89 19.12
C LEU A 16 24.07 1.89 19.63
N ASP A 17 24.71 1.56 20.73
CA ASP A 17 25.84 2.34 21.25
C ASP A 17 27.09 2.18 20.37
N PRO A 18 28.07 3.10 20.46
CA PRO A 18 29.34 2.98 19.75
C PRO A 18 30.06 1.66 20.00
N ASP A 19 30.13 1.22 21.25
CA ASP A 19 30.81 -0.02 21.63
C ASP A 19 30.09 -1.25 21.08
N GLN A 20 28.76 -1.24 21.13
CA GLN A 20 27.93 -2.31 20.57
C GLN A 20 28.05 -2.38 19.05
N SER A 21 28.06 -1.22 18.39
CA SER A 21 28.22 -1.12 16.94
C SER A 21 29.62 -1.57 16.50
N GLN A 22 30.65 -1.33 17.30
CA GLN A 22 32.00 -1.83 17.06
C GLN A 22 32.06 -3.35 17.22
N ALA A 23 31.51 -3.90 18.31
CA ALA A 23 31.44 -5.36 18.51
C ALA A 23 30.65 -6.06 17.38
N LEU A 24 29.55 -5.45 16.94
CA LEU A 24 28.75 -5.88 15.80
C LEU A 24 29.42 -5.66 14.45
N LYS A 25 30.49 -4.87 14.35
CA LYS A 25 31.30 -4.77 13.13
C LYS A 25 32.41 -5.83 13.12
N ASP A 26 33.03 -6.06 14.27
CA ASP A 26 34.16 -6.98 14.43
C ASP A 26 33.76 -8.46 14.47
N ALA A 27 32.49 -8.78 14.74
CA ALA A 27 32.05 -10.17 14.81
C ALA A 27 32.24 -10.91 13.47
N LEU A 28 33.04 -11.98 13.48
CA LEU A 28 33.46 -12.70 12.26
C LEU A 28 32.35 -13.49 11.56
N THR A 29 31.34 -13.98 12.30
CA THR A 29 30.29 -14.86 11.75
C THR A 29 28.91 -14.28 11.98
N LEU A 30 27.98 -14.60 11.07
CA LEU A 30 26.57 -14.21 11.18
C LEU A 30 25.90 -14.73 12.47
N GLN A 31 26.34 -15.89 12.96
CA GLN A 31 25.85 -16.46 14.22
C GLN A 31 26.28 -15.63 15.42
N ASN A 32 27.52 -15.14 15.44
CA ASN A 32 27.99 -14.26 16.51
C ASN A 32 27.21 -12.94 16.52
N VAL A 33 26.90 -12.39 15.34
CA VAL A 33 26.03 -11.20 15.22
C VAL A 33 24.65 -11.46 15.82
N LYS A 34 24.04 -12.63 15.53
CA LYS A 34 22.76 -13.03 16.10
C LYS A 34 22.80 -13.10 17.63
N VAL A 35 23.83 -13.71 18.20
CA VAL A 35 23.96 -13.84 19.66
C VAL A 35 24.10 -12.45 20.31
N ILE A 36 24.99 -11.61 19.78
CA ILE A 36 25.19 -10.25 20.30
C ILE A 36 23.89 -9.42 20.20
N LEU A 37 23.17 -9.51 19.07
CA LEU A 37 21.88 -8.83 18.91
C LEU A 37 20.81 -9.35 19.87
N ALA A 38 20.75 -10.66 20.10
CA ALA A 38 19.80 -11.25 21.04
C ALA A 38 20.05 -10.76 22.46
N GLU A 39 21.32 -10.61 22.87
CA GLU A 39 21.71 -10.04 24.16
C GLU A 39 21.36 -8.55 24.25
N ILE A 40 21.67 -7.74 23.23
CA ILE A 40 21.40 -6.29 23.24
C ILE A 40 19.89 -6.00 23.34
N PHE A 41 19.07 -6.71 22.57
CA PHE A 41 17.64 -6.46 22.48
C PHE A 41 16.80 -7.36 23.40
N ASN A 42 17.44 -8.18 24.24
CA ASN A 42 16.80 -9.17 25.12
C ASN A 42 15.82 -10.11 24.37
N LEU A 43 16.15 -10.49 23.13
CA LEU A 43 15.35 -11.38 22.28
C LEU A 43 15.72 -12.85 22.55
N THR A 44 15.49 -13.28 23.79
CA THR A 44 15.92 -14.60 24.30
C THR A 44 14.86 -15.69 24.16
N ASN A 45 13.65 -15.35 23.72
CA ASN A 45 12.57 -16.33 23.66
C ASN A 45 12.64 -17.14 22.36
N VAL A 46 13.16 -18.36 22.47
CA VAL A 46 13.31 -19.28 21.34
C VAL A 46 11.95 -19.73 20.78
N GLU A 47 10.88 -19.67 21.59
CA GLU A 47 9.55 -20.11 21.18
C GLU A 47 8.72 -19.02 20.48
N ASP A 48 9.05 -17.74 20.68
CA ASP A 48 8.34 -16.65 19.99
C ASP A 48 8.88 -16.46 18.57
N LEU A 49 8.08 -16.89 17.59
CA LEU A 49 8.38 -16.71 16.17
C LEU A 49 8.58 -15.23 15.80
N ARG A 50 7.95 -14.29 16.51
CA ARG A 50 8.10 -12.85 16.27
C ARG A 50 9.50 -12.36 16.61
N GLU A 51 10.05 -12.82 17.75
CA GLU A 51 11.42 -12.50 18.14
C GLU A 51 12.42 -13.08 17.13
N ALA A 52 12.18 -14.30 16.64
CA ALA A 52 13.00 -14.91 15.59
C ALA A 52 12.97 -14.12 14.26
N ILE A 53 11.80 -13.59 13.89
CA ILE A 53 11.65 -12.73 12.69
C ILE A 53 12.39 -11.40 12.89
N LEU A 54 12.26 -10.75 14.05
CA LEU A 54 13.00 -9.51 14.37
C LEU A 54 14.50 -9.74 14.34
N LEU A 55 14.98 -10.79 15.01
CA LEU A 55 16.39 -11.13 15.07
C LEU A 55 16.95 -11.38 13.67
N SER A 56 16.18 -12.07 12.83
CA SER A 56 16.54 -12.29 11.42
C SER A 56 16.62 -10.97 10.66
N LEU A 57 15.62 -10.09 10.78
CA LEU A 57 15.62 -8.77 10.16
C LEU A 57 16.88 -7.98 10.54
N TYR A 58 17.16 -7.85 11.84
CA TYR A 58 18.32 -7.13 12.37
C TYR A 58 19.64 -7.71 11.89
N THR A 59 19.76 -9.03 11.90
CA THR A 59 20.96 -9.73 11.46
C THR A 59 21.24 -9.49 9.98
N TYR A 60 20.23 -9.59 9.12
CA TYR A 60 20.42 -9.37 7.68
C TYR A 60 20.66 -7.90 7.34
N THR A 61 20.07 -6.96 8.09
CA THR A 61 20.39 -5.53 7.97
C THR A 61 21.86 -5.26 8.27
N LEU A 62 22.40 -5.87 9.32
CA LEU A 62 23.83 -5.73 9.66
C LEU A 62 24.74 -6.44 8.66
N GLN A 63 24.35 -7.61 8.16
CA GLN A 63 25.11 -8.30 7.11
C GLN A 63 25.23 -7.41 5.87
N TYR A 64 24.13 -6.81 5.43
CA TYR A 64 24.15 -5.87 4.30
C TYR A 64 25.06 -4.65 4.56
N ALA A 65 25.00 -4.07 5.77
CA ALA A 65 25.85 -2.94 6.13
C ALA A 65 27.35 -3.29 6.11
N ARG A 66 27.69 -4.55 6.42
CA ARG A 66 29.07 -5.07 6.32
C ARG A 66 29.48 -5.32 4.88
N ASP A 67 28.58 -5.87 4.06
CA ASP A 67 28.85 -6.14 2.64
C ASP A 67 29.11 -4.84 1.85
N GLU A 68 28.55 -3.71 2.31
CA GLU A 68 28.77 -2.37 1.75
C GLU A 68 29.87 -1.56 2.48
N ASP A 69 30.64 -2.20 3.37
CA ASP A 69 31.77 -1.61 4.12
C ASP A 69 31.43 -0.32 4.90
N PHE A 70 30.25 -0.26 5.53
CA PHE A 70 29.84 0.93 6.28
C PHE A 70 30.74 1.22 7.48
N THR A 71 30.95 2.51 7.76
CA THR A 71 31.55 2.96 9.03
C THR A 71 30.62 2.64 10.20
N ILE A 72 31.15 2.67 11.42
CA ILE A 72 30.38 2.31 12.63
C ILE A 72 29.16 3.25 12.78
N GLU A 73 29.36 4.53 12.49
CA GLU A 73 28.31 5.56 12.47
C GLU A 73 27.22 5.25 11.44
N LYS A 74 27.63 4.95 10.20
CA LYS A 74 26.71 4.59 9.11
C LYS A 74 25.94 3.31 9.41
N LEU A 75 26.60 2.32 10.00
CA LEU A 75 25.98 1.06 10.43
C LEU A 75 24.92 1.31 11.50
N SER A 76 25.26 2.07 12.55
CA SER A 76 24.32 2.42 13.63
C SER A 76 23.12 3.21 13.09
N ALA A 77 23.36 4.20 12.24
CA ALA A 77 22.31 4.99 11.61
C ALA A 77 21.41 4.12 10.70
N TYR A 78 21.99 3.28 9.85
CA TYR A 78 21.22 2.43 8.95
C TYR A 78 20.36 1.43 9.71
N PHE A 79 20.94 0.76 10.71
CA PHE A 79 20.21 -0.14 11.59
C PHE A 79 19.01 0.56 12.23
N SER A 80 19.24 1.77 12.73
CA SER A 80 18.20 2.56 13.39
C SER A 80 17.08 2.99 12.43
N ILE A 81 17.41 3.33 11.17
CA ILE A 81 16.41 3.62 10.13
C ILE A 81 15.52 2.41 9.89
N VAL A 82 16.10 1.21 9.76
CA VAL A 82 15.34 -0.03 9.53
C VAL A 82 14.45 -0.36 10.72
N LYS A 83 14.99 -0.25 11.95
CA LYS A 83 14.24 -0.50 13.18
C LYS A 83 13.08 0.48 13.37
N ASP A 84 13.31 1.79 13.20
CA ASP A 84 12.27 2.81 13.28
C ASP A 84 11.19 2.59 12.21
N SER A 85 11.59 2.21 10.98
CA SER A 85 10.64 1.88 9.91
C SER A 85 9.79 0.66 10.27
N HIS A 86 10.37 -0.31 10.99
CA HIS A 86 9.64 -1.47 11.47
C HIS A 86 8.68 -1.12 12.61
N GLU A 87 9.12 -0.33 13.59
CA GLU A 87 8.27 0.13 14.68
C GLU A 87 7.07 0.93 14.14
N TYR A 88 7.30 1.84 13.20
CA TYR A 88 6.22 2.60 12.53
C TYR A 88 5.26 1.70 11.74
N CYS A 89 5.78 0.66 11.10
CA CYS A 89 4.95 -0.37 10.49
C CYS A 89 4.05 -1.00 11.56
N THR A 90 4.58 -1.44 12.70
CA THR A 90 3.82 -2.15 13.74
C THR A 90 2.90 -1.27 14.60
N GLU A 91 3.05 0.06 14.57
CA GLU A 91 2.28 0.99 15.42
C GLU A 91 0.76 0.92 15.18
N THR A 92 0.34 0.57 13.97
CA THR A 92 -1.07 0.43 13.59
C THR A 92 -1.38 -0.99 13.15
N SER A 93 -2.57 -1.50 13.48
CA SER A 93 -3.07 -2.78 12.97
C SER A 93 -3.50 -2.72 11.50
N PHE A 94 -3.69 -1.50 10.96
CA PHE A 94 -4.11 -1.30 9.58
C PHE A 94 -2.94 -1.33 8.60
N MET A 95 -3.24 -1.51 7.32
CA MET A 95 -2.21 -1.50 6.28
C MET A 95 -1.72 -0.07 6.04
N ASN A 96 -0.46 0.22 6.36
CA ASN A 96 0.18 1.54 6.27
C ASN A 96 1.45 1.52 5.40
N LEU A 97 1.42 0.81 4.26
CA LEU A 97 2.59 0.64 3.39
C LEU A 97 3.14 1.98 2.90
N ASP A 98 2.27 2.82 2.30
CA ASP A 98 2.67 4.09 1.69
C ASP A 98 3.21 5.07 2.74
N GLU A 99 2.59 5.08 3.92
CA GLU A 99 2.97 5.92 5.06
C GLU A 99 4.33 5.47 5.62
N THR A 100 4.54 4.16 5.79
CA THR A 100 5.82 3.63 6.25
C THR A 100 6.93 3.88 5.23
N PHE A 101 6.61 3.77 3.94
CA PHE A 101 7.57 4.05 2.88
C PHE A 101 7.93 5.54 2.81
N ALA A 102 6.94 6.43 2.99
CA ALA A 102 7.19 7.87 3.11
C ALA A 102 8.08 8.18 4.33
N PHE A 103 7.77 7.60 5.49
CA PHE A 103 8.58 7.74 6.69
C PHE A 103 10.03 7.26 6.48
N PHE A 104 10.22 6.08 5.89
CA PHE A 104 11.55 5.56 5.54
C PHE A 104 12.32 6.51 4.62
N LYS A 105 11.66 7.03 3.57
CA LYS A 105 12.27 7.99 2.65
C LYS A 105 12.71 9.26 3.36
N ASP A 106 11.88 9.78 4.24
CA ASP A 106 12.17 11.00 4.99
C ASP A 106 13.35 10.79 5.94
N LEU A 107 13.41 9.65 6.65
CA LEU A 107 14.57 9.27 7.47
C LEU A 107 15.84 9.21 6.62
N LEU A 108 15.78 8.53 5.48
CA LEU A 108 16.94 8.39 4.62
C LEU A 108 17.43 9.74 4.11
N LEU A 109 16.51 10.64 3.72
CA LEU A 109 16.84 11.98 3.27
C LEU A 109 17.51 12.83 4.39
N CYS A 110 17.02 12.71 5.63
CA CYS A 110 17.62 13.36 6.80
C CYS A 110 19.07 12.93 7.08
N HIS A 111 19.49 11.77 6.58
CA HIS A 111 20.87 11.29 6.73
C HIS A 111 21.71 11.43 5.45
N SER A 112 21.15 12.03 4.40
CA SER A 112 21.79 12.19 3.08
C SER A 112 22.14 13.64 2.74
N VAL A 113 21.52 14.61 3.41
CA VAL A 113 21.67 16.03 3.12
C VAL A 113 22.35 16.73 4.28
N TYR A 114 23.35 17.57 4.02
CA TYR A 114 23.96 18.41 5.04
C TYR A 114 23.09 19.65 5.31
N CYS A 115 22.38 19.68 6.44
CA CYS A 115 21.66 20.87 6.92
C CYS A 115 21.53 20.84 8.46
N PRO A 116 22.62 21.13 9.20
CA PRO A 116 22.54 21.26 10.65
C PRO A 116 21.52 22.35 11.05
N PRO A 117 20.63 22.16 12.04
CA PRO A 117 20.52 21.05 13.03
C PRO A 117 19.60 19.88 12.61
N HIS A 118 19.05 19.89 11.41
CA HIS A 118 17.96 18.99 11.00
C HIS A 118 18.41 17.72 10.28
N SER A 119 19.59 17.73 9.65
CA SER A 119 20.10 16.60 8.87
C SER A 119 21.63 16.50 8.93
N ALA A 120 22.14 15.28 8.84
CA ALA A 120 23.58 14.97 8.83
C ALA A 120 23.95 14.29 7.51
N GLU A 121 25.05 14.69 6.87
CA GLU A 121 25.56 14.05 5.66
C GLU A 121 26.36 12.79 6.03
N LEU A 122 25.65 11.74 6.44
CA LEU A 122 26.26 10.45 6.78
C LEU A 122 26.38 9.55 5.55
N PHE A 123 25.41 9.61 4.65
CA PHE A 123 25.37 8.75 3.46
C PHE A 123 25.55 9.55 2.18
N THR A 124 26.38 9.02 1.29
CA THR A 124 26.50 9.52 -0.08
C THR A 124 25.29 9.12 -0.92
N LEU A 125 25.00 9.87 -1.99
CA LEU A 125 23.88 9.57 -2.89
C LEU A 125 23.91 8.14 -3.47
N ASN A 126 25.10 7.57 -3.66
CA ASN A 126 25.24 6.21 -4.15
C ASN A 126 24.84 5.17 -3.08
N GLU A 127 25.31 5.35 -1.84
CA GLU A 127 24.94 4.50 -0.70
C GLU A 127 23.43 4.55 -0.46
N VAL A 128 22.83 5.75 -0.49
CA VAL A 128 21.39 5.98 -0.35
C VAL A 128 20.58 5.18 -1.37
N ARG A 129 21.02 5.17 -2.63
CA ARG A 129 20.37 4.39 -3.69
C ARG A 129 20.44 2.90 -3.40
N LYS A 130 21.61 2.40 -3.00
CA LYS A 130 21.82 0.99 -2.68
C LYS A 130 20.99 0.56 -1.46
N MET A 131 20.99 1.37 -0.39
CA MET A 131 20.18 1.14 0.81
C MET A 131 18.69 1.11 0.50
N SER A 132 18.21 2.05 -0.33
CA SER A 132 16.82 2.07 -0.79
C SER A 132 16.47 0.80 -1.56
N PHE A 133 17.33 0.39 -2.48
CA PHE A 133 17.15 -0.83 -3.26
C PHE A 133 17.14 -2.08 -2.37
N HIS A 134 18.05 -2.16 -1.40
CA HIS A 134 18.08 -3.24 -0.42
C HIS A 134 16.78 -3.29 0.39
N MET A 135 16.35 -2.17 0.96
CA MET A 135 15.15 -2.09 1.80
C MET A 135 13.86 -2.43 1.02
N ILE A 136 13.75 -1.96 -0.23
CA ILE A 136 12.61 -2.28 -1.09
C ILE A 136 12.55 -3.79 -1.37
N ASN A 137 13.69 -4.40 -1.71
CA ASN A 137 13.74 -5.81 -2.09
C ASN A 137 13.66 -6.77 -0.91
N THR A 138 14.06 -6.36 0.29
CA THR A 138 14.05 -7.25 1.45
C THR A 138 12.85 -6.99 2.34
N TYR A 139 12.73 -5.78 2.87
CA TYR A 139 11.72 -5.42 3.86
C TYR A 139 10.35 -5.14 3.22
N PHE A 140 10.26 -4.16 2.32
CA PHE A 140 8.96 -3.72 1.77
C PHE A 140 8.33 -4.77 0.85
N ARG A 141 9.13 -5.58 0.14
CA ARG A 141 8.62 -6.73 -0.63
C ARG A 141 7.83 -7.70 0.27
N HIS A 142 8.25 -7.85 1.52
CA HIS A 142 7.66 -8.76 2.50
C HIS A 142 6.81 -8.03 3.54
N PHE A 143 6.36 -6.79 3.25
CA PHE A 143 5.64 -5.94 4.20
C PHE A 143 4.41 -6.61 4.83
N LYS A 144 3.63 -7.33 4.03
CA LYS A 144 2.45 -8.07 4.50
C LYS A 144 2.79 -9.16 5.51
N LEU A 145 3.95 -9.80 5.39
CA LEU A 145 4.41 -10.82 6.33
C LEU A 145 4.67 -10.20 7.70
N TYR A 146 5.41 -9.09 7.74
CA TYR A 146 5.65 -8.36 8.99
C TYR A 146 4.32 -7.89 9.60
N LYS A 147 3.44 -7.33 8.78
CA LYS A 147 2.12 -6.92 9.27
C LYS A 147 1.32 -8.07 9.86
N TYR A 148 1.30 -9.22 9.20
CA TYR A 148 0.61 -10.38 9.72
C TYR A 148 1.21 -10.89 11.04
N ALA A 149 2.54 -10.97 11.13
CA ALA A 149 3.23 -11.50 12.31
C ALA A 149 3.14 -10.59 13.53
N PHE A 150 3.12 -9.26 13.34
CA PHE A 150 3.19 -8.28 14.41
C PHE A 150 1.86 -7.57 14.70
N THR A 151 0.80 -7.80 13.91
CA THR A 151 -0.53 -7.27 14.22
C THR A 151 -1.22 -8.13 15.27
N PRO A 152 -1.63 -7.57 16.42
CA PRO A 152 -2.40 -8.33 17.41
C PRO A 152 -3.71 -8.80 16.79
N GLN A 153 -3.99 -10.10 16.87
CA GLN A 153 -5.26 -10.66 16.42
C GLN A 153 -6.32 -10.38 17.48
N VAL A 154 -7.34 -9.60 17.13
CA VAL A 154 -8.52 -9.41 17.96
C VAL A 154 -9.53 -10.51 17.61
N GLN A 155 -9.74 -11.44 18.53
CA GLN A 155 -10.79 -12.45 18.41
C GLN A 155 -12.07 -11.91 19.05
N LEU A 156 -13.17 -11.96 18.32
CA LEU A 156 -14.49 -11.63 18.84
C LEU A 156 -15.23 -12.93 19.13
N ASP A 157 -15.44 -13.23 20.40
CA ASP A 157 -16.26 -14.35 20.84
C ASP A 157 -17.71 -13.86 20.99
N LEU A 158 -18.60 -14.29 20.10
CA LEU A 158 -20.01 -13.88 20.08
C LEU A 158 -20.88 -15.02 20.61
N VAL A 159 -21.57 -14.76 21.72
CA VAL A 159 -22.70 -15.57 22.17
C VAL A 159 -23.97 -14.81 21.79
N LEU A 160 -24.75 -15.38 20.87
CA LEU A 160 -26.01 -14.80 20.42
C LEU A 160 -27.18 -15.56 21.06
N ASP A 161 -27.86 -14.91 22.00
CA ASP A 161 -29.14 -15.41 22.51
C ASP A 161 -30.27 -14.82 21.67
N TYR A 162 -30.86 -15.65 20.82
CA TYR A 162 -32.05 -15.28 20.05
C TYR A 162 -33.28 -15.28 20.97
N ILE A 163 -33.67 -14.09 21.43
CA ILE A 163 -34.97 -13.85 22.03
C ILE A 163 -35.93 -13.72 20.84
N GLY A 164 -36.71 -14.76 20.57
CA GLY A 164 -37.60 -14.82 19.40
C GLY A 164 -38.50 -13.59 19.23
N GLU A 165 -39.02 -13.42 18.01
CA GLU A 165 -40.04 -12.37 17.76
C GLU A 165 -41.22 -12.56 18.72
N PRO A 166 -41.75 -11.50 19.36
CA PRO A 166 -42.96 -11.63 20.14
C PRO A 166 -44.06 -12.12 19.20
N GLU A 167 -44.61 -13.29 19.51
CA GLU A 167 -45.67 -13.92 18.72
C GLU A 167 -46.80 -12.90 18.50
N SER A 168 -46.87 -12.37 17.29
CA SER A 168 -48.03 -11.66 16.79
C SER A 168 -49.18 -12.66 16.78
N MET A 169 -50.06 -12.54 17.77
CA MET A 169 -51.45 -13.04 17.84
C MET A 169 -51.90 -13.75 16.57
N THR A 170 -51.58 -15.04 16.46
CA THR A 170 -52.28 -15.98 15.57
C THR A 170 -52.87 -17.06 16.45
N ASP A 171 -53.75 -16.62 17.34
CA ASP A 171 -54.80 -17.45 17.92
C ASP A 171 -55.69 -17.95 16.79
N LEU A 172 -55.40 -19.11 16.22
CA LEU A 172 -56.38 -20.09 15.74
C LEU A 172 -55.71 -21.48 15.70
N VAL A 173 -55.60 -22.08 16.88
CA VAL A 173 -55.33 -23.51 17.05
C VAL A 173 -56.56 -24.29 16.56
N ASP A 174 -56.42 -25.11 15.50
CA ASP A 174 -57.38 -26.18 15.19
C ASP A 174 -56.91 -27.48 15.90
N PRO A 175 -57.67 -28.02 16.86
CA PRO A 175 -57.23 -29.13 17.69
C PRO A 175 -57.52 -30.47 17.01
N ARG A 176 -56.51 -31.06 16.37
CA ARG A 176 -56.46 -32.51 16.11
C ARG A 176 -55.07 -33.07 16.43
N ILE A 177 -54.77 -33.10 17.72
CA ILE A 177 -53.80 -34.00 18.38
C ILE A 177 -54.34 -35.43 18.13
N SER A 178 -53.60 -36.44 17.67
CA SER A 178 -52.50 -37.20 18.27
C SER A 178 -52.30 -38.38 17.30
N GLU A 179 -51.14 -38.99 17.03
CA GLU A 179 -50.00 -39.32 17.87
C GLU A 179 -48.99 -40.08 16.99
N THR A 180 -47.80 -40.30 17.55
CA THR A 180 -46.91 -41.46 17.39
C THR A 180 -45.68 -41.38 16.45
N LYS A 181 -44.55 -41.46 17.16
CA LYS A 181 -43.26 -42.15 16.88
C LYS A 181 -42.15 -41.33 16.25
N GLY A 182 -41.13 -41.14 17.09
CA GLY A 182 -39.81 -40.73 16.66
C GLY A 182 -39.17 -41.76 15.73
N SER A 183 -38.27 -41.25 14.89
CA SER A 183 -37.07 -41.94 14.45
C SER A 183 -36.07 -40.89 14.03
N GLN A 184 -34.87 -41.03 14.58
CA GLN A 184 -33.66 -40.39 14.11
C GLN A 184 -33.46 -40.73 12.64
N VAL A 185 -33.36 -39.73 11.77
CA VAL A 185 -32.73 -39.87 10.45
C VAL A 185 -31.94 -38.58 10.19
N THR A 186 -30.66 -38.79 9.92
CA THR A 186 -29.63 -37.86 9.46
C THR A 186 -30.12 -37.06 8.25
N ASP A 187 -29.97 -35.72 8.27
CA ASP A 187 -30.34 -34.88 7.14
C ASP A 187 -29.18 -33.94 6.73
N GLU A 188 -28.19 -34.52 6.06
CA GLU A 188 -27.12 -33.81 5.32
C GLU A 188 -27.63 -33.20 3.99
N CYS A 189 -28.94 -32.92 3.85
CA CYS A 189 -29.53 -32.56 2.56
C CYS A 189 -30.10 -31.13 2.45
N ILE A 190 -30.12 -30.32 3.51
CA ILE A 190 -30.74 -28.97 3.47
C ILE A 190 -29.75 -27.86 3.04
N ASP A 191 -28.44 -28.06 3.12
CA ASP A 191 -27.47 -26.97 2.90
C ASP A 191 -27.21 -26.59 1.43
N LYS A 192 -27.43 -27.51 0.48
CA LYS A 192 -27.09 -27.28 -0.94
C LYS A 192 -28.06 -26.35 -1.66
N GLU A 193 -29.32 -26.29 -1.24
CA GLU A 193 -30.36 -25.53 -1.92
C GLU A 193 -30.29 -24.03 -1.56
N ASN A 194 -30.00 -23.72 -0.29
CA ASN A 194 -29.77 -22.34 0.20
C ASN A 194 -28.47 -21.71 -0.33
N GLU A 195 -27.45 -22.52 -0.60
CA GLU A 195 -26.17 -22.05 -1.14
C GLU A 195 -26.27 -21.73 -2.64
N LEU A 196 -27.02 -22.53 -3.41
CA LEU A 196 -27.29 -22.25 -4.83
C LEU A 196 -28.06 -20.94 -5.05
N VAL A 197 -29.08 -20.65 -4.23
CA VAL A 197 -29.91 -19.43 -4.35
C VAL A 197 -29.10 -18.17 -4.03
N LYS A 198 -28.22 -18.21 -3.01
CA LYS A 198 -27.31 -17.09 -2.68
C LYS A 198 -26.26 -16.83 -3.76
N ILE A 199 -25.80 -17.87 -4.47
CA ILE A 199 -24.84 -17.73 -5.56
C ILE A 199 -25.51 -17.08 -6.78
N THR A 200 -26.75 -17.44 -7.11
CA THR A 200 -27.48 -16.89 -8.26
C THR A 200 -27.83 -15.41 -8.09
N GLU A 201 -28.30 -14.99 -6.91
CA GLU A 201 -28.62 -13.59 -6.62
C GLU A 201 -27.37 -12.68 -6.69
N LYS A 202 -26.23 -13.19 -6.22
CA LYS A 202 -24.95 -12.48 -6.25
C LYS A 202 -24.43 -12.30 -7.68
N GLU A 203 -24.65 -13.27 -8.57
CA GLU A 203 -24.28 -13.15 -9.99
C GLU A 203 -25.19 -12.20 -10.76
N GLU A 204 -26.49 -12.17 -10.46
CA GLU A 204 -27.43 -11.20 -11.05
C GLU A 204 -27.10 -9.77 -10.63
N ALA A 205 -26.79 -9.54 -9.35
CA ALA A 205 -26.35 -8.24 -8.85
C ALA A 205 -25.06 -7.76 -9.54
N LYS A 206 -24.08 -8.65 -9.76
CA LYS A 206 -22.85 -8.32 -10.51
C LYS A 206 -23.15 -7.96 -11.96
N LYS A 207 -24.07 -8.68 -12.62
CA LYS A 207 -24.45 -8.42 -14.01
C LYS A 207 -25.14 -7.06 -14.14
N TYR A 208 -26.01 -6.71 -13.20
CA TYR A 208 -26.65 -5.41 -13.12
C TYR A 208 -25.63 -4.27 -12.92
N LEU A 209 -24.69 -4.44 -11.98
CA LEU A 209 -23.64 -3.45 -11.71
C LEU A 209 -22.74 -3.22 -12.94
N ARG A 210 -22.34 -4.29 -13.64
CA ARG A 210 -21.57 -4.18 -14.90
C ARG A 210 -22.31 -3.37 -15.96
N LYS A 211 -23.63 -3.57 -16.08
CA LYS A 211 -24.47 -2.83 -17.03
C LYS A 211 -24.50 -1.33 -16.71
N ILE A 212 -24.63 -0.96 -15.44
CA ILE A 212 -24.57 0.44 -15.00
C ILE A 212 -23.21 1.05 -15.31
N ILE A 213 -22.12 0.37 -14.94
CA ILE A 213 -20.75 0.87 -15.18
C ILE A 213 -20.52 1.12 -16.67
N ILE A 214 -20.92 0.18 -17.54
CA ILE A 214 -20.76 0.33 -18.99
C ILE A 214 -21.54 1.54 -19.50
N ASN A 215 -22.78 1.73 -19.07
CA ASN A 215 -23.59 2.87 -19.49
C ASN A 215 -22.97 4.21 -19.07
N VAL A 216 -22.52 4.32 -17.81
CA VAL A 216 -21.89 5.55 -17.29
C VAL A 216 -20.58 5.84 -18.03
N LEU A 217 -19.76 4.82 -18.28
CA LEU A 217 -18.52 4.98 -19.05
C LEU A 217 -18.79 5.42 -20.49
N GLN A 218 -19.81 4.86 -21.15
CA GLN A 218 -20.20 5.27 -22.50
C GLN A 218 -20.70 6.73 -22.56
N GLU A 219 -21.43 7.16 -21.54
CA GLU A 219 -21.90 8.54 -21.41
C GLU A 219 -20.72 9.51 -21.21
N LYS A 220 -19.78 9.18 -20.32
CA LYS A 220 -18.58 9.99 -20.08
C LYS A 220 -17.64 10.05 -21.28
N ILE A 221 -17.49 8.95 -22.01
CA ILE A 221 -16.73 8.95 -23.28
C ILE A 221 -17.41 9.86 -24.31
N ARG A 222 -18.74 9.89 -24.38
CA ARG A 222 -19.48 10.81 -25.27
C ARG A 222 -19.27 12.27 -24.89
N GLU A 223 -19.37 12.61 -23.60
CA GLU A 223 -19.09 13.97 -23.11
C GLU A 223 -17.67 14.42 -23.47
N ILE A 224 -16.66 13.57 -23.20
CA ILE A 224 -15.26 13.87 -23.51
C ILE A 224 -15.09 14.08 -25.03
N LYS A 225 -15.70 13.23 -25.85
CA LYS A 225 -15.61 13.34 -27.32
C LYS A 225 -16.21 14.65 -27.83
N LEU A 226 -17.32 15.10 -27.24
CA LEU A 226 -17.91 16.40 -27.57
C LEU A 226 -17.00 17.56 -27.14
N SER A 227 -16.48 17.52 -25.91
CA SER A 227 -15.58 18.56 -25.40
C SER A 227 -14.29 18.69 -26.22
N VAL A 228 -13.68 17.57 -26.60
CA VAL A 228 -12.48 17.56 -27.45
C VAL A 228 -12.78 18.13 -28.84
N LYS A 229 -13.92 17.77 -29.44
CA LYS A 229 -14.31 18.28 -30.76
C LYS A 229 -14.56 19.80 -30.72
N GLU A 230 -15.16 20.30 -29.65
CA GLU A 230 -15.38 21.73 -29.45
C GLU A 230 -14.06 22.48 -29.28
N LYS A 231 -13.14 21.98 -28.44
CA LYS A 231 -11.79 22.56 -28.28
C LYS A 231 -11.00 22.54 -29.57
N LEU A 232 -11.07 21.48 -30.37
CA LEU A 232 -10.42 21.42 -31.68
C LEU A 232 -11.00 22.49 -32.62
N LYS A 233 -12.32 22.62 -32.68
CA LYS A 233 -12.97 23.64 -33.51
C LYS A 233 -12.58 25.07 -33.08
N GLN A 234 -12.57 25.34 -31.79
CA GLN A 234 -12.10 26.63 -31.25
C GLN A 234 -10.63 26.89 -31.60
N SER A 235 -9.78 25.85 -31.53
CA SER A 235 -8.38 25.97 -31.93
C SER A 235 -8.21 26.24 -33.42
N GLU A 236 -9.00 25.59 -34.29
CA GLU A 236 -9.01 25.82 -35.73
C GLU A 236 -9.49 27.23 -36.07
N GLU A 237 -10.57 27.72 -35.44
CA GLU A 237 -11.06 29.08 -35.62
C GLU A 237 -10.03 30.12 -35.15
N MET A 238 -9.37 29.89 -34.01
CA MET A 238 -8.29 30.77 -33.53
C MET A 238 -7.12 30.80 -34.50
N VAL A 239 -6.69 29.64 -35.02
CA VAL A 239 -5.62 29.55 -36.03
C VAL A 239 -6.02 30.26 -37.32
N ASN A 240 -7.26 30.07 -37.78
CA ASN A 240 -7.76 30.71 -39.01
C ASN A 240 -7.89 32.23 -38.85
N ASN A 241 -8.31 32.71 -37.67
CA ASN A 241 -8.35 34.13 -37.35
C ASN A 241 -6.94 34.74 -37.30
N LYS A 242 -5.96 34.03 -36.71
CA LYS A 242 -4.55 34.45 -36.71
C LYS A 242 -3.94 34.48 -38.11
N LEU A 243 -4.26 33.50 -38.97
CA LEU A 243 -3.87 33.48 -40.38
C LEU A 243 -4.53 34.63 -41.18
N GLY A 244 -5.77 34.96 -40.86
CA GLY A 244 -6.48 36.10 -41.43
C GLY A 244 -5.89 37.45 -41.02
N SER A 245 -5.53 37.61 -39.74
CA SER A 245 -4.87 38.83 -39.25
C SER A 245 -3.43 38.98 -39.75
N ALA A 246 -2.75 37.87 -40.05
CA ALA A 246 -1.42 37.85 -40.65
C ALA A 246 -1.41 38.11 -42.17
N GLY A 247 -2.54 38.50 -42.77
CA GLY A 247 -2.62 38.96 -44.17
C GLY A 247 -2.70 37.86 -45.25
N TYR A 248 -2.70 36.58 -44.89
CA TYR A 248 -2.62 35.46 -45.85
C TYR A 248 -3.92 35.15 -46.63
N ARG A 249 -5.00 35.92 -46.45
CA ARG A 249 -6.28 35.69 -47.15
C ARG A 249 -6.31 36.21 -48.58
N ASP A 250 -5.44 37.17 -48.94
CA ASP A 250 -5.53 37.87 -50.24
C ASP A 250 -4.62 37.29 -51.34
N ASP A 251 -3.56 36.56 -50.98
CA ASP A 251 -2.62 35.99 -51.96
C ASP A 251 -3.23 34.87 -52.81
N ARG A 252 -4.23 34.16 -52.27
CA ARG A 252 -4.91 33.07 -53.00
C ARG A 252 -5.77 33.59 -54.15
N LYS A 253 -6.35 34.79 -54.05
CA LYS A 253 -7.17 35.37 -55.13
C LYS A 253 -6.34 36.05 -56.23
N LYS A 254 -5.17 36.62 -55.90
CA LYS A 254 -4.23 37.14 -56.92
C LYS A 254 -3.58 36.02 -57.74
N SER A 255 -3.16 34.94 -57.09
CA SER A 255 -2.58 33.75 -57.75
C SER A 255 -3.53 33.12 -58.79
N LEU A 256 -4.83 33.00 -58.48
CA LEU A 256 -5.82 32.43 -59.39
C LEU A 256 -6.18 33.33 -60.58
N LYS A 257 -6.06 34.66 -60.46
CA LYS A 257 -6.28 35.60 -61.58
C LYS A 257 -5.09 35.66 -62.54
N MET A 258 -3.85 35.53 -62.06
CA MET A 258 -2.67 35.52 -62.93
C MET A 258 -2.60 34.27 -63.82
N ASN A 259 -3.07 33.11 -63.34
CA ASN A 259 -3.01 31.86 -64.12
C ASN A 259 -4.03 31.76 -65.27
N LYS A 260 -5.00 32.68 -65.38
CA LYS A 260 -5.95 32.71 -66.52
C LYS A 260 -5.49 33.58 -67.70
N HIS A 261 -4.51 34.46 -67.52
CA HIS A 261 -3.99 35.31 -68.60
C HIS A 261 -2.74 34.75 -69.32
N HIS A 262 -2.24 33.58 -68.93
CA HIS A 262 -1.08 32.93 -69.56
C HIS A 262 -1.44 31.65 -70.36
N ARG A 263 -2.74 31.40 -70.59
CA ARG A 263 -3.21 30.33 -71.48
C ARG A 263 -4.22 30.90 -72.49
N LYS A 264 -3.70 31.61 -73.49
CA LYS A 264 -4.30 31.78 -74.81
C LYS A 264 -3.18 31.95 -75.83
#